data_AF-A0A7S2PBG5-F1
#
_entry.id   AF-A0A7S2PBG5-F1
#
_cell.length_a   1.000
_cell.length_b   1.000
_cell.length_c   1.000
_cell.angle_alpha   90.00
_cell.angle_beta   90.00
_cell.angle_gamma   90.00
#
_symmetry.space_group_name_H-M   'P 1'
#
loop_
_entity.id
_entity.type
_entity.pdbx_description
1 polymer ?
#
loop_
_entity_poly.entity_id
_entity_poly.type
_entity_poly.pdbx_seq_one_letter_code
_entity_poly.pdbx_strand_id
1 'polypeptide(L)'
;MADVEISGDGSGNSKRRRLLDGAARLHNDDDSPPNCLADLPSGILAHTASFLATPSRVLLLHALNDSDDDVPSSSSAIVGSHHEVLDFGQIEKALAEKLSDQDIQRILLHTDAFNKVKKLLLTNCIKMTGVGLEPLRGSEIIEQIDLSIVEFVGDDRETSISCDHVLPILDSLIEREGPAMKHLQFPKKWRKEVVTESDFHAFLGRYNQMWEGRGRIDCPMCKEQSVLAYDGEEQDIIGPWVYTSEHSEEWNFYGTHNNVCYGCLKYSCGECDDGGSLLHFCYKCERTYCVHCATLNYCSVCEKEYCLDYCKEFYSCDGRPDADFGDYDFKCGQNICEDCVYSEKRECRKCKKSYCSTDCSNRTYDEDEINRCDHCCSFLCYDCDNPLSSSNTLAVADFFNKVLSGRHDIDKLRKCGDCNKAACADCQLKFGKSVENLDCKGCVKMIVSALLEEKEMKKELQGELERKNERLESNSAQIEELKEENCRLKNGIKEVKNAIKGLPM
;
A
#
# COMPACT_ATOMS: atom_id res chain seq x y z
N MET A 1 17.62 -19.79 -52.32
CA MET A 1 16.95 -20.89 -53.05
C MET A 1 16.73 -22.01 -52.06
N ALA A 2 15.59 -21.95 -51.39
CA ALA A 2 15.03 -22.99 -50.54
C ALA A 2 13.53 -22.82 -50.67
N ASP A 3 12.87 -23.85 -51.20
CA ASP A 3 11.45 -23.86 -51.52
C ASP A 3 10.63 -23.86 -50.23
N VAL A 4 9.71 -22.89 -50.13
CA VAL A 4 8.70 -22.80 -49.08
C VAL A 4 7.42 -23.41 -49.65
N GLU A 5 7.14 -24.66 -49.29
CA GLU A 5 5.86 -25.29 -49.53
C GLU A 5 4.82 -24.73 -48.54
N ILE A 6 3.87 -23.96 -49.05
CA ILE A 6 2.68 -23.51 -48.32
C ILE A 6 1.59 -24.57 -48.55
N SER A 7 1.39 -25.46 -47.59
CA SER A 7 0.20 -26.30 -47.50
C SER A 7 -0.86 -25.58 -46.67
N GLY A 8 -1.91 -25.12 -47.35
CA GLY A 8 -3.12 -24.60 -46.72
C GLY A 8 -4.11 -25.73 -46.47
N ASP A 9 -4.52 -25.90 -45.21
CA ASP A 9 -5.71 -26.66 -44.84
C ASP A 9 -6.71 -25.72 -44.16
N GLY A 10 -7.75 -25.37 -44.93
CA GLY A 10 -8.93 -24.66 -44.47
C GLY A 10 -9.88 -25.62 -43.78
N SER A 11 -9.77 -25.74 -42.46
CA SER A 11 -10.82 -26.36 -41.62
C SER A 11 -11.82 -25.31 -41.16
N GLY A 12 -12.92 -25.19 -41.90
CA GLY A 12 -14.06 -24.35 -41.54
C GLY A 12 -14.76 -24.86 -40.28
N ASN A 13 -14.50 -24.23 -39.13
CA ASN A 13 -15.27 -24.46 -37.90
C ASN A 13 -16.65 -23.79 -37.99
N SER A 14 -17.63 -24.57 -38.47
CA SER A 14 -19.05 -24.29 -38.25
C SER A 14 -19.35 -24.32 -36.74
N LYS A 15 -19.51 -23.14 -36.14
CA LYS A 15 -20.09 -22.96 -34.79
C LYS A 15 -21.55 -23.45 -34.79
N ARG A 16 -21.75 -24.76 -34.61
CA ARG A 16 -23.04 -25.33 -34.17
C ARG A 16 -23.25 -24.96 -32.71
N ARG A 17 -24.11 -23.97 -32.45
CA ARG A 17 -24.80 -23.86 -31.16
C ARG A 17 -25.58 -25.17 -30.95
N ARG A 18 -25.15 -26.00 -30.00
CA ARG A 18 -26.01 -27.05 -29.46
C ARG A 18 -27.06 -26.36 -28.60
N LEU A 19 -28.28 -26.25 -29.12
CA LEU A 19 -29.47 -26.06 -28.31
C LEU A 19 -29.64 -27.33 -27.46
N LEU A 20 -29.74 -27.14 -26.14
CA LEU A 20 -30.04 -28.19 -25.18
C LEU A 20 -31.51 -28.59 -25.34
N ASP A 21 -31.79 -29.54 -26.24
CA ASP A 21 -33.05 -30.28 -26.26
C ASP A 21 -32.98 -31.37 -25.19
N GLY A 22 -33.39 -31.01 -23.98
CA GLY A 22 -33.41 -31.88 -22.81
C GLY A 22 -34.50 -31.49 -21.81
N ALA A 23 -35.64 -31.02 -22.30
CA ALA A 23 -36.82 -30.73 -21.49
C ALA A 23 -37.85 -31.85 -21.66
N ALA A 24 -37.66 -32.97 -20.96
CA ALA A 24 -38.74 -33.91 -20.74
C ALA A 24 -38.52 -34.70 -19.45
N ARG A 25 -39.45 -34.50 -18.51
CA ARG A 25 -39.72 -35.27 -17.28
C ARG A 25 -39.08 -34.75 -15.99
N LEU A 26 -39.63 -33.67 -15.45
CA LEU A 26 -39.88 -33.52 -14.01
C LEU A 26 -41.23 -32.82 -13.82
N HIS A 27 -42.30 -33.61 -13.79
CA HIS A 27 -43.57 -33.20 -13.17
C HIS A 27 -43.54 -33.77 -11.75
N ASN A 28 -43.03 -32.97 -10.81
CA ASN A 28 -43.38 -33.05 -9.41
C ASN A 28 -43.75 -31.61 -9.03
N ASP A 29 -45.03 -31.39 -8.77
CA ASP A 29 -45.68 -30.08 -8.61
C ASP A 29 -45.36 -29.41 -7.26
N ASP A 30 -44.08 -29.32 -6.90
CA ASP A 30 -43.62 -28.41 -5.86
C ASP A 30 -42.87 -27.26 -6.54
N ASP A 31 -43.65 -26.35 -7.11
CA ASP A 31 -43.26 -25.19 -7.94
C ASP A 31 -42.54 -24.09 -7.13
N SER A 32 -41.87 -24.48 -6.05
CA SER A 32 -41.03 -23.60 -5.25
C SER A 32 -39.78 -23.28 -6.09
N PRO A 33 -39.51 -22.01 -6.44
CA PRO A 33 -38.30 -21.65 -7.16
C PRO A 33 -37.07 -22.17 -6.39
N PRO A 34 -35.98 -22.56 -7.08
CA PRO A 34 -34.75 -22.96 -6.42
C PRO A 34 -34.33 -21.83 -5.47
N ASN A 35 -34.47 -22.08 -4.18
CA ASN A 35 -34.29 -21.06 -3.15
C ASN A 35 -32.80 -20.95 -2.75
N CYS A 36 -31.95 -21.88 -3.21
CA CYS A 36 -30.53 -21.90 -2.89
C CYS A 36 -29.66 -22.01 -4.15
N LEU A 37 -28.48 -21.40 -4.10
CA LEU A 37 -27.44 -21.53 -5.13
C LEU A 37 -26.98 -22.99 -5.32
N ALA A 38 -27.07 -23.81 -4.26
CA ALA A 38 -26.74 -25.23 -4.27
C ALA A 38 -27.69 -26.08 -5.14
N ASP A 39 -28.89 -25.58 -5.43
CA ASP A 39 -29.88 -26.28 -6.26
C ASP A 39 -29.58 -26.16 -7.76
N LEU A 40 -28.61 -25.31 -8.14
CA LEU A 40 -28.24 -25.12 -9.54
C LEU A 40 -27.51 -26.36 -10.10
N PRO A 41 -27.77 -26.74 -11.36
CA PRO A 41 -27.02 -27.81 -12.03
C PRO A 41 -25.51 -27.55 -11.99
N SER A 42 -24.72 -28.60 -11.73
CA SER A 42 -23.26 -28.52 -11.63
C SER A 42 -22.59 -27.92 -12.87
N GLY A 43 -23.18 -28.09 -14.05
CA GLY A 43 -22.69 -27.46 -15.29
C GLY A 43 -22.81 -25.92 -15.29
N ILE A 44 -23.87 -25.36 -14.69
CA ILE A 44 -24.03 -23.91 -14.55
C ILE A 44 -23.04 -23.39 -13.51
N LEU A 45 -22.91 -24.07 -12.38
CA LEU A 45 -21.95 -23.71 -11.33
C LEU A 45 -20.51 -23.75 -11.83
N ALA A 46 -20.11 -24.81 -12.54
CA ALA A 46 -18.79 -24.92 -13.16
C ALA A 46 -18.55 -23.82 -14.20
N HIS A 47 -19.55 -23.50 -15.02
CA HIS A 47 -19.45 -22.41 -15.99
C HIS A 47 -19.26 -21.06 -15.29
N THR A 48 -20.06 -20.74 -14.27
CA THR A 48 -19.93 -19.51 -13.48
C THR A 48 -18.58 -19.44 -12.77
N ALA A 49 -18.13 -20.54 -12.16
CA ALA A 49 -16.85 -20.63 -11.48
C ALA A 49 -15.66 -20.39 -12.43
N SER A 50 -15.77 -20.76 -13.71
CA SER A 50 -14.71 -20.52 -14.69
C SER A 50 -14.35 -19.04 -14.89
N PHE A 51 -15.24 -18.11 -14.52
CA PHE A 51 -14.99 -16.66 -14.54
C PHE A 51 -14.36 -16.13 -13.24
N LEU A 52 -14.32 -16.94 -12.19
CA LEU A 52 -13.74 -16.57 -10.90
C LEU A 52 -12.24 -16.90 -10.87
N ALA A 53 -11.49 -16.11 -10.09
CA ALA A 53 -10.12 -16.44 -9.73
C ALA A 53 -10.07 -17.75 -8.93
N THR A 54 -8.92 -18.42 -8.93
CA THR A 54 -8.79 -19.75 -8.34
C THR A 54 -9.25 -19.82 -6.88
N PRO A 55 -8.81 -18.93 -5.96
CA PRO A 55 -9.29 -18.98 -4.58
C PRO A 55 -10.80 -18.76 -4.46
N SER A 56 -11.39 -17.88 -5.29
CA SER A 56 -12.83 -17.65 -5.32
C SER A 56 -13.64 -18.88 -5.75
N ARG A 57 -13.11 -19.71 -6.65
CA ARG A 57 -13.76 -20.98 -7.03
C ARG A 57 -13.83 -21.95 -5.87
N VAL A 58 -12.75 -22.03 -5.10
CA VAL A 58 -12.64 -22.93 -3.94
C VAL A 58 -13.51 -22.41 -2.80
N LEU A 59 -13.57 -21.10 -2.59
CA LEU A 59 -14.48 -20.47 -1.63
C LEU A 59 -15.95 -20.69 -2.01
N LEU A 60 -16.29 -20.59 -3.31
CA LEU A 60 -17.61 -20.92 -3.80
C LEU A 60 -17.95 -22.39 -3.53
N LEU A 61 -17.03 -23.32 -3.84
CA LEU A 61 -17.21 -24.73 -3.51
C LEU A 61 -17.41 -24.93 -2.00
N HIS A 62 -16.63 -24.24 -1.17
CA HIS A 62 -16.75 -24.32 0.28
C HIS A 62 -18.14 -23.85 0.75
N ALA A 63 -18.62 -22.72 0.25
CA ALA A 63 -19.94 -22.18 0.59
C ALA A 63 -21.10 -23.08 0.11
N LEU A 64 -20.91 -23.84 -0.97
CA LEU A 64 -21.90 -24.80 -1.46
C LEU A 64 -21.94 -26.11 -0.64
N ASN A 65 -20.85 -26.43 0.06
CA ASN A 65 -20.68 -27.67 0.83
C ASN A 65 -20.84 -27.44 2.34
N ASP A 66 -21.67 -26.48 2.77
CA ASP A 66 -21.85 -26.15 4.20
C ASP A 66 -22.48 -27.31 5.02
N SER A 67 -22.95 -28.36 4.34
CA SER A 67 -23.31 -29.64 4.94
C SER A 67 -22.11 -30.60 4.96
N ASP A 68 -21.59 -30.90 6.15
CA ASP A 68 -20.43 -31.78 6.42
C ASP A 68 -20.55 -33.22 5.87
N ASP A 69 -21.68 -33.62 5.28
CA ASP A 69 -22.03 -35.03 5.12
C ASP A 69 -21.65 -35.69 3.78
N ASP A 70 -21.26 -34.97 2.73
CA ASP A 70 -20.67 -35.61 1.54
C ASP A 70 -20.03 -34.57 0.60
N VAL A 71 -18.75 -34.73 0.25
CA VAL A 71 -18.11 -33.92 -0.79
C VAL A 71 -18.70 -34.36 -2.14
N PRO A 72 -19.51 -33.52 -2.82
CA PRO A 72 -20.13 -33.94 -4.06
C PRO A 72 -19.06 -34.24 -5.13
N SER A 73 -19.27 -35.31 -5.90
CA SER A 73 -18.40 -35.68 -7.05
C SER A 73 -18.21 -34.54 -8.08
N SER A 74 -19.00 -33.46 -7.98
CA SER A 74 -18.90 -32.25 -8.83
C SER A 74 -17.82 -31.26 -8.39
N SER A 75 -17.12 -31.48 -7.28
CA SER A 75 -16.11 -30.55 -6.74
C SER A 75 -15.00 -30.21 -7.75
N SER A 76 -14.52 -31.21 -8.49
CA SER A 76 -13.49 -31.05 -9.52
C SER A 76 -13.91 -30.15 -10.68
N ALA A 77 -15.20 -30.12 -11.04
CA ALA A 77 -15.70 -29.30 -12.13
C ALA A 77 -15.75 -27.81 -11.78
N ILE A 78 -16.01 -27.48 -10.52
CA ILE A 78 -16.09 -26.09 -10.04
C ILE A 78 -14.69 -25.50 -9.82
N VAL A 79 -13.83 -26.27 -9.16
CA VAL A 79 -12.46 -25.85 -8.84
C VAL A 79 -11.67 -25.74 -10.16
N GLY A 80 -11.72 -26.78 -10.99
CA GLY A 80 -10.99 -26.88 -12.25
C GLY A 80 -9.75 -27.77 -12.14
N SER A 81 -8.92 -27.79 -13.19
CA SER A 81 -7.69 -28.60 -13.25
C SER A 81 -6.41 -27.80 -13.04
N HIS A 82 -6.48 -26.47 -13.00
CA HIS A 82 -5.30 -25.60 -13.00
C HIS A 82 -5.19 -24.84 -11.67
N HIS A 83 -4.62 -25.52 -10.67
CA HIS A 83 -4.44 -25.01 -9.31
C HIS A 83 -2.97 -24.87 -8.92
N GLU A 84 -2.06 -24.77 -9.90
CA GLU A 84 -0.63 -24.63 -9.60
C GLU A 84 -0.31 -23.35 -8.83
N VAL A 85 -1.18 -22.33 -8.92
CA VAL A 85 -1.03 -21.07 -8.20
C VAL A 85 -2.31 -20.77 -7.40
N LEU A 86 -2.15 -20.59 -6.09
CA LEU A 86 -3.17 -20.04 -5.19
C LEU A 86 -2.72 -18.67 -4.72
N ASP A 87 -3.29 -17.64 -5.34
CA ASP A 87 -2.97 -16.23 -5.04
C ASP A 87 -4.19 -15.52 -4.46
N PHE A 88 -4.18 -15.31 -3.14
CA PHE A 88 -5.24 -14.60 -2.42
C PHE A 88 -5.23 -13.08 -2.67
N GLY A 89 -4.23 -12.56 -3.38
CA GLY A 89 -4.26 -11.20 -3.92
C GLY A 89 -5.27 -11.02 -5.05
N GLN A 90 -5.74 -12.11 -5.67
CA GLN A 90 -6.72 -12.09 -6.77
C GLN A 90 -8.18 -12.03 -6.32
N ILE A 91 -8.44 -12.08 -5.01
CA ILE A 91 -9.79 -11.90 -4.46
C ILE A 91 -9.92 -10.53 -3.82
N GLU A 92 -11.16 -10.10 -3.56
CA GLU A 92 -11.41 -8.82 -2.91
C GLU A 92 -10.69 -8.74 -1.57
N LYS A 93 -9.95 -7.64 -1.33
CA LYS A 93 -9.18 -7.42 -0.11
C LYS A 93 -10.02 -7.67 1.15
N ALA A 94 -11.23 -7.11 1.20
CA ALA A 94 -12.14 -7.26 2.34
C ALA A 94 -12.62 -8.70 2.58
N LEU A 95 -12.56 -9.57 1.55
CA LEU A 95 -12.84 -11.00 1.69
C LEU A 95 -11.60 -11.76 2.18
N ALA A 96 -10.42 -11.51 1.59
CA ALA A 96 -9.16 -12.10 2.03
C ALA A 96 -8.87 -11.82 3.51
N GLU A 97 -9.12 -10.58 3.97
CA GLU A 97 -8.95 -10.16 5.37
C GLU A 97 -9.88 -10.89 6.35
N LYS A 98 -10.96 -11.51 5.85
CA LYS A 98 -11.90 -12.28 6.69
C LYS A 98 -11.52 -13.75 6.81
N LEU A 99 -10.65 -14.26 5.95
CA LEU A 99 -10.26 -15.67 5.94
C LEU A 99 -9.47 -16.01 7.21
N SER A 100 -9.93 -17.04 7.89
CA SER A 100 -9.29 -17.64 9.07
C SER A 100 -8.38 -18.81 8.67
N ASP A 101 -7.60 -19.33 9.62
CA ASP A 101 -6.83 -20.56 9.41
C ASP A 101 -7.73 -21.75 9.00
N GLN A 102 -8.94 -21.84 9.53
CA GLN A 102 -9.88 -22.92 9.18
C GLN A 102 -10.33 -22.83 7.73
N ASP A 103 -10.60 -21.61 7.23
CA ASP A 103 -10.99 -21.39 5.84
C ASP A 103 -9.84 -21.79 4.90
N ILE A 104 -8.61 -21.35 5.22
CA ILE A 104 -7.43 -21.61 4.40
C ILE A 104 -7.09 -23.10 4.40
N GLN A 105 -7.15 -23.76 5.56
CA GLN A 105 -6.97 -25.21 5.67
C GLN A 105 -7.95 -25.96 4.76
N ARG A 106 -9.23 -25.60 4.81
CA ARG A 106 -10.25 -26.20 3.94
C ARG A 106 -9.98 -25.95 2.46
N ILE A 107 -9.55 -24.75 2.08
CA ILE A 107 -9.19 -24.43 0.69
C ILE A 107 -8.02 -25.30 0.23
N LEU A 108 -6.96 -25.42 1.05
CA LEU A 108 -5.80 -26.24 0.72
C LEU A 108 -6.16 -27.73 0.59
N LEU A 109 -7.06 -28.24 1.45
CA LEU A 109 -7.57 -29.61 1.33
C LEU A 109 -8.41 -29.82 0.07
N HIS A 110 -9.36 -28.91 -0.22
CA HIS A 110 -10.23 -29.02 -1.40
C HIS A 110 -9.48 -28.87 -2.73
N THR A 111 -8.34 -28.17 -2.73
CA THR A 111 -7.48 -28.02 -3.91
C THR A 111 -6.45 -29.14 -4.05
N ASP A 112 -6.35 -30.04 -3.07
CA ASP A 112 -5.27 -31.03 -3.00
C ASP A 112 -3.90 -30.33 -3.10
N ALA A 113 -3.73 -29.27 -2.30
CA ALA A 113 -2.59 -28.37 -2.39
C ALA A 113 -1.25 -29.09 -2.19
N PHE A 114 -1.24 -30.11 -1.34
CA PHE A 114 -0.10 -30.99 -1.11
C PHE A 114 0.50 -31.55 -2.42
N ASN A 115 -0.35 -31.92 -3.38
CA ASN A 115 0.05 -32.54 -4.65
C ASN A 115 -0.05 -31.62 -5.88
N LYS A 116 -0.76 -30.49 -5.81
CA LYS A 116 -1.09 -29.67 -6.99
C LYS A 116 -0.64 -28.21 -6.95
N VAL A 117 -0.46 -27.62 -5.77
CA VAL A 117 -0.13 -26.19 -5.63
C VAL A 117 1.39 -25.99 -5.59
N LYS A 118 1.93 -25.32 -6.61
CA LYS A 118 3.34 -24.92 -6.69
C LYS A 118 3.60 -23.56 -6.07
N LYS A 119 2.63 -22.65 -6.09
CA LYS A 119 2.78 -21.30 -5.54
C LYS A 119 1.61 -20.96 -4.64
N LEU A 120 1.92 -20.56 -3.41
CA LEU A 120 0.93 -20.06 -2.45
C LEU A 120 1.27 -18.63 -2.04
N LEU A 121 0.40 -17.68 -2.34
CA LEU A 121 0.57 -16.27 -2.01
C LEU A 121 -0.57 -15.81 -1.08
N LEU A 122 -0.25 -15.57 0.20
CA LEU A 122 -1.22 -15.22 1.25
C LEU A 122 -1.51 -13.71 1.34
N THR A 123 -1.44 -13.03 0.20
CA THR A 123 -1.65 -11.58 0.14
C THR A 123 -3.02 -11.21 0.73
N ASN A 124 -3.05 -10.21 1.62
CA ASN A 124 -4.23 -9.73 2.36
C ASN A 124 -4.87 -10.70 3.39
N CYS A 125 -4.31 -11.90 3.63
CA CYS A 125 -4.83 -12.85 4.63
C CYS A 125 -4.41 -12.48 6.07
N ILE A 126 -4.77 -11.28 6.53
CA ILE A 126 -4.24 -10.64 7.76
C ILE A 126 -4.60 -11.34 9.07
N LYS A 127 -5.62 -12.21 9.09
CA LYS A 127 -6.12 -12.90 10.31
C LYS A 127 -5.51 -14.28 10.53
N MET A 128 -4.67 -14.75 9.61
CA MET A 128 -4.07 -16.07 9.70
C MET A 128 -2.99 -16.13 10.78
N THR A 129 -3.00 -17.18 11.58
CA THR A 129 -1.96 -17.50 12.56
C THR A 129 -0.89 -18.44 12.01
N GLY A 130 -1.19 -19.13 10.91
CA GLY A 130 -0.29 -20.08 10.25
C GLY A 130 -0.71 -21.54 10.42
N VAL A 131 -1.60 -21.86 11.38
CA VAL A 131 -2.14 -23.21 11.60
C VAL A 131 -2.83 -23.75 10.36
N GLY A 132 -3.46 -22.88 9.57
CA GLY A 132 -4.15 -23.25 8.35
C GLY A 132 -3.25 -23.82 7.26
N LEU A 133 -1.92 -23.66 7.37
CA LEU A 133 -0.94 -24.14 6.41
C LEU A 133 -0.54 -25.60 6.61
N GLU A 134 -1.02 -26.26 7.67
CA GLU A 134 -0.71 -27.65 7.98
C GLU A 134 -0.87 -28.63 6.81
N PRO A 135 -1.87 -28.51 5.91
CA PRO A 135 -1.99 -29.39 4.74
C PRO A 135 -0.80 -29.36 3.77
N LEU A 136 0.10 -28.37 3.86
CA LEU A 136 1.30 -28.29 3.04
C LEU A 136 2.47 -29.08 3.63
N ARG A 137 2.38 -29.54 4.88
CA ARG A 137 3.48 -30.23 5.56
C ARG A 137 4.01 -31.38 4.72
N GLY A 138 5.30 -31.35 4.42
CA GLY A 138 5.97 -32.34 3.58
C GLY A 138 5.59 -32.32 2.09
N SER A 139 4.93 -31.28 1.57
CA SER A 139 4.68 -31.19 0.12
C SER A 139 5.99 -31.21 -0.67
N GLU A 140 6.04 -32.00 -1.74
CA GLU A 140 7.22 -32.16 -2.61
C GLU A 140 7.16 -31.31 -3.87
N ILE A 141 6.05 -30.59 -4.08
CA ILE A 141 5.79 -29.86 -5.32
C ILE A 141 5.68 -28.34 -5.12
N ILE A 142 5.57 -27.89 -3.86
CA ILE A 142 5.49 -26.48 -3.52
C ILE A 142 6.85 -25.79 -3.83
N GLU A 143 6.80 -24.76 -4.66
CA GLU A 143 7.98 -24.02 -5.10
C GLU A 143 8.10 -22.63 -4.49
N GLN A 144 6.98 -22.00 -4.16
CA GLN A 144 6.95 -20.65 -3.62
C GLN A 144 5.88 -20.53 -2.55
N ILE A 145 6.28 -20.01 -1.39
CA ILE A 145 5.35 -19.58 -0.35
C ILE A 145 5.64 -18.12 -0.05
N ASP A 146 4.62 -17.29 -0.20
CA ASP A 146 4.65 -15.89 0.20
C ASP A 146 3.76 -15.66 1.41
N LEU A 147 4.43 -15.46 2.56
CA LEU A 147 3.83 -15.13 3.85
C LEU A 147 3.82 -13.62 4.12
N SER A 148 4.32 -12.80 3.19
CA SER A 148 4.20 -11.35 3.29
C SER A 148 2.73 -10.95 3.14
N ILE A 149 2.09 -10.75 4.27
CA ILE A 149 0.79 -10.10 4.34
C ILE A 149 1.06 -8.62 4.06
N VAL A 150 1.03 -8.23 2.79
CA VAL A 150 1.25 -6.84 2.37
C VAL A 150 0.04 -6.01 2.80
N GLU A 151 0.14 -5.31 3.92
CA GLU A 151 -0.75 -4.17 4.18
C GLU A 151 -0.19 -2.95 3.44
N PHE A 152 -0.97 -2.42 2.51
CA PHE A 152 -0.60 -1.18 1.81
C PHE A 152 -0.49 -0.02 2.80
N VAL A 153 0.74 0.49 2.92
CA VAL A 153 1.20 1.79 3.45
C VAL A 153 0.44 2.36 4.65
N GLY A 154 1.07 2.26 5.82
CA GLY A 154 0.87 3.19 6.94
C GLY A 154 0.20 2.60 8.18
N ASP A 155 -0.33 1.38 8.09
CA ASP A 155 -0.83 0.66 9.25
C ASP A 155 0.24 -0.34 9.67
N ASP A 156 0.93 -0.08 10.79
CA ASP A 156 1.88 -1.00 11.43
C ASP A 156 1.13 -2.19 12.06
N ARG A 157 0.06 -2.69 11.41
CA ARG A 157 -0.67 -3.83 11.96
C ARG A 157 0.24 -5.01 12.01
N GLU A 158 0.26 -5.58 13.19
CA GLU A 158 1.08 -6.71 13.50
C GLU A 158 0.54 -7.94 12.77
N THR A 159 1.35 -8.54 11.90
CA THR A 159 0.98 -9.80 11.23
C THR A 159 0.72 -10.87 12.28
N SER A 160 -0.43 -11.53 12.23
CA SER A 160 -0.80 -12.58 13.20
C SER A 160 -0.10 -13.93 12.97
N ILE A 161 0.63 -14.09 11.86
CA ILE A 161 1.34 -15.34 11.57
C ILE A 161 2.44 -15.56 12.61
N SER A 162 2.32 -16.67 13.33
CA SER A 162 3.25 -17.10 14.36
C SER A 162 4.38 -17.95 13.77
N CYS A 163 5.63 -17.65 14.15
CA CYS A 163 6.79 -18.49 13.83
C CYS A 163 6.56 -19.93 14.29
N ASP A 164 6.07 -20.13 15.51
CA ASP A 164 5.92 -21.43 16.16
C ASP A 164 5.01 -22.39 15.38
N HIS A 165 3.99 -21.86 14.69
CA HIS A 165 3.09 -22.67 13.87
C HIS A 165 3.66 -22.97 12.49
N VAL A 166 4.37 -22.01 11.89
CA VAL A 166 4.78 -22.08 10.49
C VAL A 166 6.15 -22.70 10.29
N LEU A 167 7.13 -22.41 11.17
CA LEU A 167 8.49 -22.96 11.04
C LEU A 167 8.50 -24.49 10.98
N PRO A 168 7.75 -25.25 11.82
CA PRO A 168 7.72 -26.70 11.69
C PRO A 168 7.17 -27.20 10.35
N ILE A 169 6.30 -26.43 9.70
CA ILE A 169 5.77 -26.76 8.36
C ILE A 169 6.87 -26.49 7.34
N LEU A 170 7.51 -25.32 7.39
CA LEU A 170 8.61 -24.97 6.48
C LEU A 170 9.80 -25.92 6.62
N ASP A 171 10.17 -26.32 7.84
CA ASP A 171 11.19 -27.33 8.10
C ASP A 171 10.89 -28.64 7.37
N SER A 172 9.65 -29.13 7.47
CA SER A 172 9.25 -30.35 6.77
C SER A 172 9.34 -30.26 5.24
N LEU A 173 9.27 -29.05 4.68
CA LEU A 173 9.40 -28.80 3.24
C LEU A 173 10.87 -28.82 2.81
N ILE A 174 11.78 -28.33 3.66
CA ILE A 174 13.21 -28.19 3.36
C ILE A 174 14.01 -29.43 3.75
N GLU A 175 13.51 -30.25 4.69
CA GLU A 175 14.09 -31.55 5.06
C GLU A 175 14.00 -32.60 3.94
N ARG A 176 13.06 -32.42 3.00
CA ARG A 176 12.94 -33.33 1.86
C ARG A 176 14.01 -33.03 0.82
N GLU A 177 14.73 -34.06 0.40
CA GLU A 177 15.65 -34.01 -0.72
C GLU A 177 14.85 -33.79 -2.02
N GLY A 178 14.53 -32.52 -2.31
CA GLY A 178 13.67 -32.16 -3.43
C GLY A 178 13.95 -30.74 -3.95
N PRO A 179 13.92 -30.53 -5.27
CA PRO A 179 14.23 -29.24 -5.89
C PRO A 179 13.04 -28.26 -5.86
N ALA A 180 11.89 -28.63 -5.29
CA ALA A 180 10.68 -27.85 -5.48
C ALA A 180 10.77 -26.48 -4.84
N MET A 181 11.07 -26.38 -3.53
CA MET A 181 11.08 -25.10 -2.82
C MET A 181 12.16 -24.15 -3.37
N LYS A 182 11.77 -23.03 -3.98
CA LYS A 182 12.67 -22.05 -4.63
C LYS A 182 12.64 -20.68 -3.96
N HIS A 183 11.54 -20.31 -3.31
CA HIS A 183 11.40 -18.97 -2.75
C HIS A 183 10.48 -18.95 -1.53
N LEU A 184 10.95 -18.35 -0.43
CA LEU A 184 10.16 -18.06 0.76
C LEU A 184 10.16 -16.55 1.01
N GLN A 185 9.00 -15.92 1.03
CA GLN A 185 8.88 -14.53 1.47
C GLN A 185 8.34 -14.51 2.90
N PHE A 186 9.14 -14.00 3.85
CA PHE A 186 8.75 -13.96 5.27
C PHE A 186 8.01 -12.68 5.64
N PRO A 187 7.14 -12.72 6.67
CA PRO A 187 6.54 -11.53 7.26
C PRO A 187 7.63 -10.53 7.69
N LYS A 188 7.40 -9.24 7.44
CA LYS A 188 8.36 -8.18 7.81
C LYS A 188 8.63 -8.14 9.32
N LYS A 189 7.64 -8.51 10.14
CA LYS A 189 7.78 -8.60 11.59
C LYS A 189 8.91 -9.55 12.00
N TRP A 190 8.95 -10.75 11.42
CA TRP A 190 9.98 -11.75 11.73
C TRP A 190 11.39 -11.27 11.35
N ARG A 191 11.47 -10.38 10.36
CA ARG A 191 12.73 -9.83 9.85
C ARG A 191 13.26 -8.63 10.64
N LYS A 192 12.38 -7.90 11.36
CA LYS A 192 12.78 -6.74 12.18
C LYS A 192 13.46 -7.14 13.49
N GLU A 193 13.08 -8.27 14.07
CA GLU A 193 13.63 -8.77 15.34
C GLU A 193 14.82 -9.69 15.05
N VAL A 194 15.97 -9.09 14.77
CA VAL A 194 17.20 -9.85 14.54
C VAL A 194 17.70 -10.39 15.88
N VAL A 195 17.29 -11.62 16.19
CA VAL A 195 17.75 -12.38 17.35
C VAL A 195 18.41 -13.64 16.82
N THR A 196 19.74 -13.68 16.88
CA THR A 196 20.56 -14.82 16.41
C THR A 196 20.24 -16.14 17.09
N GLU A 197 19.70 -16.08 18.32
CA GLU A 197 19.26 -17.26 19.09
C GLU A 197 17.79 -17.66 18.81
N SER A 198 17.09 -16.99 17.90
CA SER A 198 15.70 -17.33 17.58
C SER A 198 15.57 -18.58 16.71
N ASP A 199 14.45 -19.30 16.85
CA ASP A 199 14.10 -20.41 15.97
C ASP A 199 14.02 -19.98 14.49
N PHE A 200 13.63 -18.73 14.24
CA PHE A 200 13.63 -18.16 12.90
C PHE A 200 15.06 -18.05 12.33
N HIS A 201 16.03 -17.54 13.10
CA HIS A 201 17.43 -17.51 12.68
C HIS A 201 17.98 -18.92 12.41
N ALA A 202 17.69 -19.86 13.30
CA ALA A 202 18.07 -21.26 13.12
C ALA A 202 17.46 -21.87 11.85
N PHE A 203 16.21 -21.53 11.54
CA PHE A 203 15.55 -21.93 10.29
C PHE A 203 16.25 -21.34 9.07
N LEU A 204 16.61 -20.05 9.07
CA LEU A 204 17.33 -19.43 7.95
C LEU A 204 18.68 -20.14 7.68
N GLY A 205 19.37 -20.56 8.73
CA GLY A 205 20.59 -21.38 8.62
C GLY A 205 20.32 -22.72 7.92
N ARG A 206 19.29 -23.47 8.35
CA ARG A 206 18.89 -24.74 7.70
C ARG A 206 18.46 -24.54 6.25
N TYR A 207 17.75 -23.44 5.97
CA TYR A 207 17.31 -23.10 4.63
C TYR A 207 18.49 -22.85 3.68
N ASN A 208 19.50 -22.09 4.13
CA ASN A 208 20.72 -21.88 3.35
C ASN A 208 21.49 -23.20 3.14
N GLN A 209 21.59 -24.05 4.16
CA GLN A 209 22.22 -25.38 4.04
C GLN A 209 21.52 -26.29 3.03
N MET A 210 20.18 -26.28 2.99
CA MET A 210 19.40 -27.01 1.98
C MET A 210 19.79 -26.54 0.57
N TRP A 211 19.94 -25.23 0.36
CA TRP A 211 20.38 -24.71 -0.94
C TRP A 211 21.81 -25.10 -1.30
N GLU A 212 22.74 -25.04 -0.36
CA GLU A 212 24.11 -25.51 -0.55
C GLU A 212 24.14 -27.00 -0.93
N GLY A 213 23.29 -27.81 -0.31
CA GLY A 213 23.15 -29.25 -0.60
C GLY A 213 22.60 -29.58 -1.99
N ARG A 214 21.92 -28.65 -2.67
CA ARG A 214 21.46 -28.84 -4.07
C ARG A 214 22.60 -28.80 -5.08
N GLY A 215 23.78 -28.35 -4.66
CA GLY A 215 24.95 -28.24 -5.50
C GLY A 215 24.82 -27.11 -6.53
N ARG A 216 25.35 -27.37 -7.73
CA ARG A 216 25.52 -26.37 -8.80
C ARG A 216 24.16 -25.87 -9.30
N ILE A 217 23.88 -24.58 -9.12
CA ILE A 217 22.72 -23.91 -9.73
C ILE A 217 23.17 -23.14 -10.96
N ASP A 218 22.65 -23.55 -12.11
CA ASP A 218 22.97 -22.89 -13.38
C ASP A 218 22.18 -21.58 -13.48
N CYS A 219 22.90 -20.47 -13.66
CA CYS A 219 22.25 -19.23 -14.05
C CYS A 219 21.87 -19.34 -15.53
N PRO A 220 20.59 -19.19 -15.90
CA PRO A 220 20.16 -19.29 -17.30
C PRO A 220 20.76 -18.19 -18.20
N MET A 221 21.30 -17.11 -17.61
CA MET A 221 21.90 -15.99 -18.31
C MET A 221 23.42 -16.17 -18.50
N CYS A 222 24.10 -16.87 -17.58
CA CYS A 222 25.55 -17.09 -17.61
C CYS A 222 25.82 -18.49 -18.20
N LYS A 223 26.42 -18.59 -19.40
CA LYS A 223 26.78 -19.90 -19.98
C LYS A 223 27.99 -20.56 -19.32
N GLU A 224 28.82 -19.78 -18.63
CA GLU A 224 30.14 -20.22 -18.16
C GLU A 224 30.28 -20.27 -16.63
N GLN A 225 29.40 -19.63 -15.87
CA GLN A 225 29.47 -19.61 -14.41
C GLN A 225 28.22 -20.24 -13.78
N SER A 226 28.45 -21.32 -13.04
CA SER A 226 27.52 -21.70 -12.01
C SER A 226 27.65 -20.83 -10.79
N VAL A 227 26.53 -20.57 -10.14
CA VAL A 227 26.49 -20.08 -8.77
C VAL A 227 27.05 -21.21 -7.90
N LEU A 228 28.34 -21.15 -7.54
CA LEU A 228 28.94 -22.07 -6.58
C LEU A 228 28.58 -21.59 -5.18
N ALA A 229 28.20 -22.55 -4.32
CA ALA A 229 28.12 -22.31 -2.90
C ALA A 229 29.53 -22.02 -2.36
N TYR A 230 29.64 -21.02 -1.50
CA TYR A 230 30.87 -20.54 -0.86
C TYR A 230 31.71 -21.70 -0.30
N ASP A 231 32.91 -21.93 -0.82
CA ASP A 231 33.83 -22.98 -0.36
C ASP A 231 34.90 -22.47 0.63
N GLY A 232 34.80 -21.20 1.04
CA GLY A 232 35.49 -20.69 2.22
C GLY A 232 36.89 -20.12 2.01
N GLU A 233 37.48 -20.20 0.82
CA GLU A 233 38.87 -19.78 0.62
C GLU A 233 39.11 -18.70 -0.45
N GLU A 234 38.17 -18.42 -1.35
CA GLU A 234 38.27 -17.30 -2.30
C GLU A 234 37.04 -16.36 -2.24
N GLN A 235 37.34 -15.07 -2.34
CA GLN A 235 36.48 -13.93 -2.03
C GLN A 235 35.38 -13.66 -3.08
N ASP A 236 34.95 -14.67 -3.84
CA ASP A 236 34.04 -14.49 -4.97
C ASP A 236 32.56 -14.56 -4.53
N ILE A 237 32.15 -13.45 -3.90
CA ILE A 237 30.98 -12.58 -4.19
C ILE A 237 29.56 -13.16 -4.06
N ILE A 238 29.34 -14.47 -3.97
CA ILE A 238 27.96 -15.00 -3.82
C ILE A 238 27.61 -15.11 -2.33
N GLY A 239 26.94 -14.07 -1.82
CA GLY A 239 26.37 -14.06 -0.48
C GLY A 239 25.34 -15.19 -0.26
N PRO A 240 24.88 -15.40 1.00
CA PRO A 240 23.92 -16.46 1.31
C PRO A 240 22.62 -16.29 0.52
N TRP A 241 21.93 -17.42 0.28
CA TRP A 241 20.64 -17.44 -0.45
C TRP A 241 19.57 -16.60 0.23
N VAL A 242 19.57 -16.61 1.56
CA VAL A 242 18.82 -15.69 2.40
C VAL A 242 19.78 -15.01 3.35
N TYR A 243 19.70 -13.68 3.44
CA TYR A 243 20.56 -12.90 4.34
C TYR A 243 20.33 -13.28 5.80
N THR A 244 21.40 -13.66 6.49
CA THR A 244 21.41 -14.01 7.92
C THR A 244 22.28 -13.08 8.77
N SER A 245 23.12 -12.24 8.16
CA SER A 245 24.10 -11.43 8.90
C SER A 245 23.48 -10.17 9.50
N GLU A 246 23.90 -9.85 10.72
CA GLU A 246 23.60 -8.59 11.43
C GLU A 246 24.42 -7.40 10.87
N HIS A 247 25.41 -7.67 10.02
CA HIS A 247 26.45 -6.71 9.66
C HIS A 247 26.13 -5.83 8.44
N SER A 248 24.98 -6.01 7.78
CA SER A 248 24.53 -4.99 6.84
C SER A 248 24.00 -3.81 7.65
N GLU A 249 24.71 -2.69 7.65
CA GLU A 249 24.24 -1.41 8.22
C GLU A 249 22.83 -1.04 7.71
N GLU A 250 22.44 -1.62 6.56
CA GLU A 250 21.07 -1.69 6.05
C GLU A 250 20.34 -2.95 6.55
N TRP A 251 19.87 -2.96 7.80
CA TRP A 251 19.07 -4.01 8.46
C TRP A 251 17.81 -4.49 7.71
N ASN A 252 17.50 -3.93 6.54
CA ASN A 252 16.29 -4.23 5.78
C ASN A 252 16.36 -5.54 5.00
N PHE A 253 17.54 -6.17 4.89
CA PHE A 253 17.71 -7.38 4.09
C PHE A 253 17.65 -8.68 4.88
N TYR A 254 17.74 -8.65 6.22
CA TYR A 254 17.68 -9.88 7.03
C TYR A 254 16.44 -10.71 6.70
N GLY A 255 16.61 -11.99 6.38
CA GLY A 255 15.53 -12.88 5.96
C GLY A 255 15.00 -12.63 4.54
N THR A 256 15.60 -11.76 3.72
CA THR A 256 15.19 -11.58 2.31
C THR A 256 15.98 -12.52 1.39
N HIS A 257 15.33 -12.97 0.32
CA HIS A 257 15.96 -13.82 -0.69
C HIS A 257 16.89 -13.01 -1.60
N ASN A 258 18.07 -13.57 -1.83
CA ASN A 258 19.02 -13.11 -2.83
C ASN A 258 18.97 -14.02 -4.07
N ASN A 259 19.45 -13.52 -5.21
CA ASN A 259 19.72 -14.31 -6.42
C ASN A 259 18.52 -15.05 -7.06
N VAL A 260 17.27 -14.84 -6.60
CA VAL A 260 16.06 -15.46 -7.15
C VAL A 260 15.05 -14.38 -7.54
N CYS A 261 14.59 -14.40 -8.80
CA CYS A 261 13.47 -13.56 -9.20
C CYS A 261 12.15 -14.08 -8.61
N TYR A 262 11.46 -13.24 -7.84
CA TYR A 262 10.16 -13.54 -7.23
C TYR A 262 9.08 -13.96 -8.25
N GLY A 263 9.05 -13.34 -9.43
CA GLY A 263 8.05 -13.63 -10.45
C GLY A 263 8.26 -14.97 -11.15
N CYS A 264 9.42 -15.15 -11.80
CA CYS A 264 9.70 -16.33 -12.61
C CYS A 264 10.45 -17.46 -11.89
N LEU A 265 10.90 -17.24 -10.64
CA LEU A 265 11.70 -18.18 -9.84
C LEU A 265 13.01 -18.61 -10.52
N LYS A 266 13.49 -17.82 -11.49
CA LYS A 266 14.80 -18.02 -12.11
C LYS A 266 15.90 -17.40 -11.26
N TYR A 267 17.05 -18.06 -11.27
CA TYR A 267 18.25 -17.63 -10.57
C TYR A 267 19.05 -16.63 -11.40
N SER A 268 19.77 -15.74 -10.75
CA SER A 268 20.74 -14.85 -11.40
C SER A 268 22.10 -14.97 -10.71
N CYS A 269 23.17 -15.13 -11.50
CA CYS A 269 24.52 -14.90 -10.99
C CYS A 269 24.69 -13.38 -10.88
N GLY A 270 25.08 -12.82 -9.73
CA GLY A 270 25.16 -11.36 -9.51
C GLY A 270 26.07 -10.63 -10.50
N GLU A 271 26.91 -11.38 -11.21
CA GLU A 271 27.94 -10.89 -12.12
C GLU A 271 27.61 -11.00 -13.62
N CYS A 272 26.43 -11.50 -14.02
CA CYS A 272 26.05 -11.44 -15.45
C CYS A 272 25.59 -10.04 -15.85
N ASP A 273 26.59 -9.16 -15.89
CA ASP A 273 26.49 -7.76 -16.24
C ASP A 273 26.77 -7.52 -17.73
N ASP A 274 26.32 -8.44 -18.60
CA ASP A 274 26.29 -8.23 -20.06
C ASP A 274 25.32 -7.07 -20.46
N GLY A 275 24.90 -6.24 -19.50
CA GLY A 275 24.10 -5.04 -19.68
C GLY A 275 22.59 -5.25 -19.56
N GLY A 276 22.10 -6.31 -18.89
CA GLY A 276 20.65 -6.56 -18.94
C GLY A 276 19.98 -7.52 -17.96
N SER A 277 20.62 -8.07 -16.92
CA SER A 277 19.86 -8.88 -15.93
C SER A 277 20.43 -8.80 -14.52
N LEU A 278 20.59 -7.56 -14.03
CA LEU A 278 20.60 -7.35 -12.59
C LEU A 278 19.20 -7.69 -12.06
N LEU A 279 19.19 -8.51 -11.01
CA LEU A 279 18.02 -8.66 -10.18
C LEU A 279 17.84 -7.36 -9.40
N HIS A 280 16.67 -6.75 -9.54
CA HIS A 280 16.35 -5.47 -8.94
C HIS A 280 15.53 -5.69 -7.67
N PHE A 281 15.97 -5.08 -6.58
CA PHE A 281 15.29 -5.17 -5.30
C PHE A 281 14.27 -4.05 -5.16
N CYS A 282 12.99 -4.39 -4.99
CA CYS A 282 11.99 -3.40 -4.68
C CYS A 282 11.96 -3.09 -3.18
N TYR A 283 12.26 -1.85 -2.80
CA TYR A 283 12.29 -1.41 -1.40
C TYR A 283 10.92 -1.32 -0.71
N LYS A 284 9.81 -1.41 -1.46
CA LYS A 284 8.47 -1.40 -0.86
C LYS A 284 7.95 -2.80 -0.54
N CYS A 285 7.95 -3.72 -1.51
CA CYS A 285 7.51 -5.08 -1.26
C CYS A 285 8.63 -5.99 -0.74
N GLU A 286 9.88 -5.52 -0.76
CA GLU A 286 11.07 -6.23 -0.30
C GLU A 286 11.21 -7.59 -0.99
N ARG A 287 11.05 -7.55 -2.32
CA ARG A 287 11.16 -8.68 -3.24
C ARG A 287 12.08 -8.31 -4.38
N THR A 288 12.72 -9.32 -4.94
CA THR A 288 13.72 -9.18 -6.00
C THR A 288 13.13 -9.64 -7.33
N TYR A 289 13.26 -8.84 -8.39
CA TYR A 289 12.69 -9.13 -9.71
C TYR A 289 13.74 -9.04 -10.80
N CYS A 290 13.64 -9.88 -11.83
CA CYS A 290 14.32 -9.60 -13.09
C CYS A 290 13.53 -8.58 -13.90
N VAL A 291 14.21 -7.89 -14.82
CA VAL A 291 13.63 -6.88 -15.72
C VAL A 291 12.42 -7.40 -16.53
N HIS A 292 12.31 -8.71 -16.74
CA HIS A 292 11.19 -9.31 -17.46
C HIS A 292 9.95 -9.57 -16.59
N CYS A 293 10.10 -9.64 -15.27
CA CYS A 293 9.00 -9.97 -14.35
C CYS A 293 8.37 -8.75 -13.70
N ALA A 294 9.12 -7.65 -13.56
CA ALA A 294 8.58 -6.39 -13.10
C ALA A 294 9.35 -5.24 -13.71
N THR A 295 8.65 -4.15 -14.04
CA THR A 295 9.31 -2.89 -14.34
C THR A 295 9.58 -2.17 -13.02
N LEU A 296 10.84 -1.78 -12.78
CA LEU A 296 11.18 -0.97 -11.61
C LEU A 296 11.43 0.47 -12.02
N ASN A 297 11.02 1.39 -11.15
CA ASN A 297 11.39 2.79 -11.23
C ASN A 297 12.33 3.12 -10.09
N TYR A 298 13.38 3.86 -10.42
CA TYR A 298 14.29 4.46 -9.46
C TYR A 298 13.72 5.78 -8.95
N CYS A 299 13.61 5.91 -7.63
CA CYS A 299 13.29 7.18 -6.99
C CYS A 299 14.56 7.98 -6.83
N SER A 300 14.64 9.14 -7.47
CA SER A 300 15.85 9.96 -7.38
C SER A 300 16.06 10.62 -6.03
N VAL A 301 15.01 10.76 -5.21
CA VAL A 301 15.11 11.40 -3.89
C VAL A 301 15.73 10.47 -2.86
N CYS A 302 15.20 9.26 -2.71
CA CYS A 302 15.71 8.29 -1.73
C CYS A 302 16.67 7.26 -2.32
N GLU A 303 16.95 7.36 -3.63
CA GLU A 303 17.89 6.47 -4.35
C GLU A 303 17.50 4.99 -4.29
N LYS A 304 16.19 4.70 -4.20
CA LYS A 304 15.62 3.36 -4.08
C LYS A 304 14.80 2.97 -5.29
N GLU A 305 14.83 1.68 -5.64
CA GLU A 305 14.00 1.10 -6.70
C GLU A 305 12.66 0.58 -6.19
N TYR A 306 11.60 0.76 -6.98
CA TYR A 306 10.28 0.24 -6.66
C TYR A 306 9.59 -0.38 -7.86
N CYS A 307 8.88 -1.49 -7.63
CA CYS A 307 8.13 -2.20 -8.66
C CYS A 307 6.89 -1.40 -9.10
N LEU A 308 6.74 -1.10 -10.39
CA LEU A 308 5.58 -0.37 -10.89
C LEU A 308 4.30 -1.21 -10.85
N ASP A 309 4.44 -2.51 -11.10
CA ASP A 309 3.28 -3.38 -11.31
C ASP A 309 2.50 -3.66 -10.01
N TYR A 310 3.18 -3.66 -8.86
CA TYR A 310 2.56 -4.02 -7.58
C TYR A 310 2.73 -2.97 -6.48
N CYS A 311 3.74 -2.11 -6.58
CA CYS A 311 4.20 -1.37 -5.42
C CYS A 311 3.64 0.05 -5.39
N LYS A 312 3.75 0.90 -6.42
CA LYS A 312 3.33 2.32 -6.29
C LYS A 312 2.97 3.03 -7.58
N GLU A 313 2.15 4.07 -7.42
CA GLU A 313 2.11 5.24 -8.31
C GLU A 313 3.38 6.06 -8.07
N PHE A 314 4.12 6.32 -9.15
CA PHE A 314 5.22 7.28 -9.17
C PHE A 314 4.71 8.63 -9.66
N TYR A 315 5.34 9.69 -9.20
CA TYR A 315 5.06 11.04 -9.66
C TYR A 315 6.25 11.53 -10.47
N SER A 316 6.00 12.04 -11.67
CA SER A 316 6.99 12.82 -12.42
C SER A 316 6.99 14.25 -11.87
N CYS A 317 8.17 14.79 -11.58
CA CYS A 317 8.29 16.20 -11.25
C CYS A 317 8.37 17.02 -12.56
N ASP A 318 7.32 17.75 -12.94
CA ASP A 318 7.25 18.46 -14.24
C ASP A 318 8.07 19.78 -14.30
N GLY A 319 9.15 19.92 -13.55
CA GLY A 319 10.00 21.12 -13.60
C GLY A 319 10.81 21.19 -14.90
N ARG A 320 10.87 22.36 -15.54
CA ARG A 320 11.80 22.60 -16.65
C ARG A 320 13.21 22.76 -16.06
N PRO A 321 14.23 22.06 -16.57
CA PRO A 321 15.60 22.42 -16.24
C PRO A 321 15.86 23.83 -16.79
N ASP A 322 16.10 24.80 -15.90
CA ASP A 322 16.52 26.14 -16.32
C ASP A 322 17.93 26.03 -16.91
N ALA A 323 18.05 26.26 -18.22
CA ALA A 323 19.27 26.03 -18.98
C ALA A 323 20.44 26.97 -18.62
N ASP A 324 20.20 27.97 -17.78
CA ASP A 324 21.14 29.07 -17.52
C ASP A 324 21.92 28.95 -16.20
N PHE A 325 21.59 27.98 -15.31
CA PHE A 325 22.32 27.77 -14.06
C PHE A 325 23.06 26.42 -14.08
N GLY A 326 24.38 26.50 -14.26
CA GLY A 326 25.24 25.33 -14.51
C GLY A 326 25.24 24.27 -13.41
N ASP A 327 25.47 23.03 -13.84
CA ASP A 327 25.95 21.80 -13.15
C ASP A 327 25.38 21.41 -11.77
N TYR A 328 24.40 22.12 -11.21
CA TYR A 328 23.68 21.64 -10.04
C TYR A 328 22.60 20.65 -10.48
N ASP A 329 22.70 19.42 -9.96
CA ASP A 329 21.90 18.24 -10.30
C ASP A 329 20.43 18.38 -9.83
N PHE A 330 19.68 19.28 -10.49
CA PHE A 330 18.28 19.50 -10.17
C PHE A 330 17.45 18.28 -10.60
N LYS A 331 16.82 17.61 -9.62
CA LYS A 331 16.00 16.40 -9.82
C LYS A 331 14.65 16.65 -10.53
N CYS A 332 14.43 17.83 -11.12
CA CYS A 332 13.22 18.10 -11.89
C CYS A 332 13.21 17.22 -13.16
N GLY A 333 12.08 16.58 -13.48
CA GLY A 333 11.93 15.60 -14.56
C GLY A 333 12.19 14.14 -14.16
N GLN A 334 12.63 13.88 -12.93
CA GLN A 334 12.89 12.52 -12.43
C GLN A 334 11.66 11.91 -11.74
N ASN A 335 11.69 10.58 -11.60
CA ASN A 335 10.66 9.80 -10.92
C ASN A 335 10.83 9.92 -9.40
N ILE A 336 9.76 10.26 -8.69
CA ILE A 336 9.75 10.38 -7.23
C ILE A 336 8.71 9.41 -6.67
N CYS A 337 9.11 8.59 -5.71
CA CYS A 337 8.20 7.65 -5.06
C CYS A 337 7.25 8.40 -4.12
N GLU A 338 6.06 7.84 -3.92
CA GLU A 338 5.03 8.42 -3.07
C GLU A 338 5.50 8.78 -1.63
N ASP A 339 6.41 7.99 -1.03
CA ASP A 339 6.90 8.30 0.33
C ASP A 339 7.71 9.60 0.34
N CYS A 340 8.59 9.76 -0.66
CA CYS A 340 9.37 10.97 -0.86
C CYS A 340 8.49 12.15 -1.26
N VAL A 341 7.42 11.90 -2.03
CA VAL A 341 6.42 12.93 -2.29
C VAL A 341 5.80 13.39 -0.98
N TYR A 342 5.33 12.52 -0.09
CA TYR A 342 4.69 12.96 1.16
C TYR A 342 5.63 13.65 2.14
N SER A 343 6.90 13.23 2.22
CA SER A 343 7.87 13.94 3.05
C SER A 343 8.19 15.35 2.53
N GLU A 344 7.90 15.63 1.25
CA GLU A 344 8.33 16.86 0.57
C GLU A 344 7.21 17.62 -0.15
N LYS A 345 5.94 17.19 0.00
CA LYS A 345 4.81 17.77 -0.72
C LYS A 345 4.57 19.16 -0.17
N ARG A 346 5.02 20.17 -0.90
CA ARG A 346 4.57 21.54 -0.71
C ARG A 346 3.50 21.81 -1.74
N GLU A 347 2.31 22.18 -1.28
CA GLU A 347 1.28 22.71 -2.17
C GLU A 347 1.44 24.22 -2.26
N CYS A 348 1.49 24.74 -3.48
CA CYS A 348 1.35 26.16 -3.68
C CYS A 348 -0.03 26.57 -3.15
N ARG A 349 -0.07 27.35 -2.06
CA ARG A 349 -1.34 27.71 -1.42
C ARG A 349 -2.30 28.47 -2.34
N LYS A 350 -1.78 29.12 -3.39
CA LYS A 350 -2.56 29.89 -4.37
C LYS A 350 -3.14 29.04 -5.49
N CYS A 351 -2.33 28.23 -6.19
CA CYS A 351 -2.81 27.42 -7.33
C CYS A 351 -3.10 25.96 -6.97
N LYS A 352 -2.84 25.54 -5.73
CA LYS A 352 -3.02 24.18 -5.20
C LYS A 352 -2.24 23.10 -5.95
N LYS A 353 -1.30 23.49 -6.82
CA LYS A 353 -0.38 22.54 -7.46
C LYS A 353 0.67 22.11 -6.44
N SER A 354 0.86 20.81 -6.30
CA SER A 354 1.96 20.23 -5.53
C SER A 354 3.27 20.36 -6.29
N TYR A 355 4.36 20.65 -5.57
CA TYR A 355 5.73 20.61 -6.07
C TYR A 355 6.62 19.90 -5.04
N CYS A 356 7.69 19.27 -5.53
CA CYS A 356 8.66 18.55 -4.72
C CYS A 356 9.67 19.55 -4.16
N SER A 357 9.82 19.59 -2.83
CA SER A 357 10.50 20.71 -2.15
C SER A 357 12.02 20.67 -2.18
N THR A 358 12.65 19.57 -2.57
CA THR A 358 14.10 19.42 -2.40
C THR A 358 14.92 20.25 -3.38
N ASP A 359 14.52 20.39 -4.64
CA ASP A 359 15.38 21.05 -5.64
C ASP A 359 14.68 22.10 -6.51
N CYS A 360 13.38 22.01 -6.81
CA CYS A 360 12.77 23.00 -7.72
C CYS A 360 12.43 24.37 -7.04
N SER A 361 12.91 24.67 -5.82
CA SER A 361 12.63 25.94 -5.12
C SER A 361 13.74 26.55 -4.25
N ASN A 362 14.98 26.06 -4.31
CA ASN A 362 16.13 26.62 -3.56
C ASN A 362 17.27 26.93 -4.56
N ARG A 363 17.73 28.14 -4.86
CA ARG A 363 17.66 29.49 -4.26
C ARG A 363 18.04 30.54 -5.31
N THR A 364 17.74 31.81 -5.06
CA THR A 364 18.74 32.88 -5.23
C THR A 364 19.30 33.21 -3.85
N TYR A 365 20.59 32.92 -3.63
CA TYR A 365 21.35 33.49 -2.51
C TYR A 365 21.59 34.97 -2.81
N ASP A 366 20.65 35.81 -2.39
CA ASP A 366 20.89 37.17 -1.92
C ASP A 366 19.88 37.38 -0.80
N GLU A 367 20.32 37.94 0.34
CA GLU A 367 19.58 37.98 1.61
C GLU A 367 18.26 38.79 1.58
N ASP A 368 17.74 39.17 0.40
CA ASP A 368 16.70 40.19 0.24
C ASP A 368 15.50 39.84 -0.67
N GLU A 369 15.36 38.67 -1.31
CA GLU A 369 14.24 38.44 -2.25
C GLU A 369 13.39 37.17 -2.09
N ILE A 370 12.18 37.26 -2.64
CA ILE A 370 10.92 36.60 -2.26
C ILE A 370 10.70 35.28 -3.04
N ASN A 371 10.23 34.21 -2.38
CA ASN A 371 9.90 32.93 -3.03
C ASN A 371 8.77 33.07 -4.06
N ARG A 372 9.04 32.79 -5.35
CA ARG A 372 8.06 32.84 -6.45
C ARG A 372 7.64 31.42 -6.85
N CYS A 373 6.33 31.17 -6.94
CA CYS A 373 5.82 29.95 -7.55
C CYS A 373 5.77 30.10 -9.09
N ASP A 374 6.49 29.27 -9.85
CA ASP A 374 6.54 29.39 -11.32
C ASP A 374 5.20 29.15 -12.01
N HIS A 375 4.32 28.35 -11.39
CA HIS A 375 3.01 28.05 -11.98
C HIS A 375 2.03 29.23 -11.92
N CYS A 376 2.08 30.03 -10.86
CA CYS A 376 1.11 31.12 -10.65
C CYS A 376 1.75 32.48 -10.38
N CYS A 377 3.07 32.57 -10.54
CA CYS A 377 3.91 33.74 -10.31
C CYS A 377 3.68 34.42 -8.95
N SER A 378 3.25 33.68 -7.92
CA SER A 378 2.93 34.26 -6.62
C SER A 378 4.12 34.27 -5.68
N PHE A 379 4.27 35.41 -5.01
CA PHE A 379 5.25 35.69 -3.98
C PHE A 379 4.81 35.15 -2.60
N LEU A 380 5.67 34.35 -1.95
CA LEU A 380 5.46 33.77 -0.62
C LEU A 380 6.33 34.47 0.44
N CYS A 381 5.81 34.59 1.66
CA CYS A 381 6.55 35.14 2.79
C CYS A 381 7.67 34.20 3.26
N TYR A 382 8.87 34.74 3.45
CA TYR A 382 10.11 34.01 3.79
C TYR A 382 10.02 33.12 5.04
N ASP A 383 9.39 33.58 6.12
CA ASP A 383 9.39 32.87 7.42
C ASP A 383 8.25 31.85 7.58
N CYS A 384 7.19 31.96 6.79
CA CYS A 384 5.96 31.19 7.05
C CYS A 384 5.30 30.62 5.80
N ASP A 385 5.89 30.84 4.62
CA ASP A 385 5.40 30.39 3.32
C ASP A 385 3.93 30.79 3.03
N ASN A 386 3.43 31.83 3.72
CA ASN A 386 2.10 32.38 3.46
C ASN A 386 2.11 33.16 2.13
N PRO A 387 1.15 32.93 1.22
CA PRO A 387 0.97 33.80 0.06
C PRO A 387 0.66 35.20 0.53
N LEU A 388 1.45 36.17 0.07
CA LEU A 388 1.20 37.57 0.37
C LEU A 388 -0.12 37.96 -0.31
N SER A 389 -1.17 38.16 0.49
CA SER A 389 -2.51 38.38 -0.05
C SER A 389 -2.63 39.78 -0.67
N SER A 390 -2.84 39.86 -1.98
CA SER A 390 -3.53 41.00 -2.59
C SER A 390 -5.04 40.80 -2.40
N SER A 391 -5.63 41.39 -1.36
CA SER A 391 -7.08 41.30 -1.15
C SER A 391 -7.82 42.21 -2.15
N ASN A 392 -8.47 41.62 -3.17
CA ASN A 392 -9.92 41.72 -3.41
C ASN A 392 -10.30 41.18 -4.80
N THR A 393 -11.19 40.19 -4.80
CA THR A 393 -11.45 39.27 -5.92
C THR A 393 -12.63 39.69 -6.81
N LEU A 394 -12.87 40.99 -7.04
CA LEU A 394 -14.06 41.45 -7.80
C LEU A 394 -13.80 42.55 -8.85
N ALA A 395 -12.56 42.77 -9.29
CA ALA A 395 -12.25 43.82 -10.28
C ALA A 395 -11.26 43.37 -11.39
N VAL A 396 -11.29 42.08 -11.78
CA VAL A 396 -10.30 41.52 -12.71
C VAL A 396 -10.45 42.05 -14.15
N ALA A 397 -11.64 42.53 -14.55
CA ALA A 397 -11.84 43.09 -15.89
C ALA A 397 -11.38 44.57 -16.03
N ASP A 398 -11.34 45.33 -14.93
CA ASP A 398 -10.97 46.76 -14.96
C ASP A 398 -9.48 46.97 -14.60
N PHE A 399 -8.87 45.97 -13.95
CA PHE A 399 -7.45 45.97 -13.57
C PHE A 399 -6.52 45.84 -14.80
N PHE A 400 -6.89 45.04 -15.81
CA PHE A 400 -6.07 44.86 -17.01
C PHE A 400 -5.95 46.14 -17.87
N ASN A 401 -6.94 47.04 -17.83
CA ASN A 401 -6.87 48.31 -18.57
C ASN A 401 -6.02 49.39 -17.86
N LYS A 402 -5.76 49.28 -16.56
CA LYS A 402 -4.91 50.21 -15.80
C LYS A 402 -3.43 49.83 -15.79
N VAL A 403 -3.11 48.56 -16.04
CA VAL A 403 -1.73 48.04 -16.08
C VAL A 403 -0.89 48.66 -17.21
N LEU A 404 -1.51 49.20 -18.26
CA LEU A 404 -0.80 49.93 -19.33
C LEU A 404 -0.43 51.39 -18.97
N SER A 405 -0.71 51.89 -17.76
CA SER A 405 -0.52 53.31 -17.39
C SER A 405 0.48 53.61 -16.25
N GLY A 406 1.29 52.64 -15.84
CA GLY A 406 2.55 52.92 -15.15
C GLY A 406 2.47 53.67 -13.80
N ARG A 407 1.70 53.15 -12.83
CA ARG A 407 1.88 53.51 -11.41
C ARG A 407 1.73 52.29 -10.50
N HIS A 408 2.66 52.16 -9.56
CA HIS A 408 2.68 51.14 -8.51
C HIS A 408 1.67 51.46 -7.41
N ASP A 409 0.97 50.41 -6.93
CA ASP A 409 0.29 50.40 -5.64
C ASP A 409 0.78 49.16 -4.87
N ILE A 410 1.75 49.35 -3.98
CA ILE A 410 2.31 48.35 -3.05
C ILE A 410 1.83 48.68 -1.61
N ASP A 411 0.57 49.09 -1.47
CA ASP A 411 0.07 49.72 -0.24
C ASP A 411 -0.42 48.75 0.86
N LYS A 412 0.14 47.54 0.95
CA LYS A 412 -0.09 46.66 2.12
C LYS A 412 1.17 46.08 2.75
N LEU A 413 2.35 46.51 2.33
CA LEU A 413 3.54 46.38 3.14
C LEU A 413 3.65 47.64 3.99
N ARG A 414 3.29 47.57 5.28
CA ARG A 414 3.69 48.61 6.23
C ARG A 414 5.19 48.50 6.41
N LYS A 415 5.94 49.19 5.55
CA LYS A 415 7.36 49.44 5.76
C LYS A 415 7.47 50.31 7.00
N CYS A 416 8.35 49.94 7.91
CA CYS A 416 8.67 50.84 9.00
C CYS A 416 9.26 52.13 8.41
N GLY A 417 8.64 53.28 8.66
CA GLY A 417 9.09 54.57 8.13
C GLY A 417 10.51 54.97 8.53
N ASP A 418 11.06 54.33 9.58
CA ASP A 418 12.40 54.61 10.11
C ASP A 418 13.48 53.63 9.61
N CYS A 419 13.14 52.38 9.26
CA CYS A 419 14.14 51.36 8.85
C CYS A 419 13.85 50.65 7.51
N ASN A 420 12.74 50.99 6.86
CA ASN A 420 12.32 50.49 5.54
C ASN A 420 12.11 48.97 5.38
N LYS A 421 12.28 48.18 6.44
CA LYS A 421 12.00 46.73 6.45
C LYS A 421 10.50 46.46 6.36
N ALA A 422 10.13 45.42 5.60
CA ALA A 422 8.75 44.96 5.46
C ALA A 422 8.57 43.58 6.12
N ALA A 423 7.56 43.42 6.94
CA ALA A 423 7.26 42.16 7.63
C ALA A 423 5.75 41.88 7.57
N CYS A 424 5.35 40.60 7.51
CA CYS A 424 3.95 40.22 7.63
C CYS A 424 3.47 40.39 9.08
N ALA A 425 2.15 40.53 9.29
CA ALA A 425 1.57 40.83 10.60
C ALA A 425 1.95 39.81 11.69
N ASP A 426 2.06 38.52 11.34
CA ASP A 426 2.42 37.46 12.29
C ASP A 426 3.90 37.50 12.71
N CYS A 427 4.81 37.81 11.76
CA CYS A 427 6.23 38.00 12.10
C CYS A 427 6.44 39.27 12.93
N GLN A 428 5.67 40.34 12.67
CA GLN A 428 5.68 41.55 13.51
C GLN A 428 5.29 41.27 14.97
N LEU A 429 4.33 40.37 15.20
CA LEU A 429 3.93 39.93 16.55
C LEU A 429 4.99 39.09 17.25
N LYS A 430 5.78 38.28 16.52
CA LYS A 430 6.92 37.54 17.09
C LYS A 430 8.05 38.47 17.51
N PHE A 431 8.40 39.47 16.70
CA PHE A 431 9.38 40.50 17.08
C PHE A 431 8.90 41.33 18.29
N GLY A 432 7.59 41.51 18.44
CA GLY A 432 6.97 42.20 19.58
C GLY A 432 7.08 41.46 20.92
N LYS A 433 7.53 40.20 20.98
CA LYS A 433 7.73 39.47 22.26
C LYS A 433 9.15 39.62 22.82
N SER A 434 10.12 40.09 22.04
CA SER A 434 11.49 40.40 22.49
C SER A 434 11.73 41.92 22.56
N VAL A 435 10.91 42.62 23.32
CA VAL A 435 10.84 44.10 23.34
C VAL A 435 12.14 44.76 23.85
N GLU A 436 13.04 44.03 24.48
CA GLU A 436 14.21 44.61 25.16
C GLU A 436 15.25 45.26 24.22
N ASN A 437 15.18 45.10 22.88
CA ASN A 437 16.17 45.64 21.94
C ASN A 437 15.60 46.33 20.66
N LEU A 438 14.34 46.81 20.69
CA LEU A 438 13.75 47.51 19.53
C LEU A 438 13.98 49.04 19.61
N ASP A 439 15.12 49.52 19.10
CA ASP A 439 15.46 50.96 19.05
C ASP A 439 14.65 51.76 18.01
N CYS A 440 13.88 51.07 17.16
CA CYS A 440 13.15 51.68 16.07
C CYS A 440 11.75 52.15 16.52
N LYS A 441 11.59 53.46 16.69
CA LYS A 441 10.35 54.11 17.18
C LYS A 441 9.13 53.79 16.31
N GLY A 442 9.29 53.68 14.99
CA GLY A 442 8.24 53.26 14.06
C GLY A 442 7.75 51.82 14.30
N CYS A 443 8.67 50.88 14.54
CA CYS A 443 8.32 49.49 14.85
C CYS A 443 7.57 49.37 16.17
N VAL A 444 7.97 50.11 17.21
CA VAL A 444 7.31 50.11 18.53
C VAL A 444 5.86 50.59 18.41
N LYS A 445 5.60 51.68 17.66
CA LYS A 445 4.25 52.22 17.49
C LYS A 445 3.32 51.24 16.75
N MET A 446 3.85 50.51 15.79
CA MET A 446 3.09 49.48 15.07
C MET A 446 2.76 48.28 15.96
N ILE A 447 3.73 47.80 16.75
CA ILE A 447 3.53 46.67 17.67
C ILE A 447 2.48 47.02 18.73
N VAL A 448 2.54 48.22 19.32
CA VAL A 448 1.55 48.66 20.33
C VAL A 448 0.14 48.70 19.75
N SER A 449 -0.01 49.12 18.49
CA SER A 449 -1.32 49.17 17.82
C SER A 449 -1.86 47.75 17.58
N ALA A 450 -1.01 46.82 17.10
CA ALA A 450 -1.39 45.42 16.89
C ALA A 450 -1.77 44.71 18.21
N LEU A 451 -1.06 44.99 19.30
CA LEU A 451 -1.36 44.42 20.63
C LEU A 451 -2.70 44.95 21.19
N LEU A 452 -3.08 46.19 20.88
CA LEU A 452 -4.40 46.73 21.26
C LEU A 452 -5.53 46.05 20.48
N GLU A 453 -5.35 45.85 19.17
CA GLU A 453 -6.31 45.11 18.33
C GLU A 453 -6.45 43.64 18.81
N GLU A 454 -5.35 42.96 19.12
CA GLU A 454 -5.38 41.60 19.69
C GLU A 454 -6.13 41.54 21.03
N LYS A 455 -5.96 42.57 21.88
CA LYS A 455 -6.65 42.67 23.17
C LYS A 455 -8.17 42.85 23.00
N GLU A 456 -8.61 43.59 21.98
CA GLU A 456 -10.03 43.75 21.69
C GLU A 456 -10.63 42.47 21.12
N MET A 457 -9.95 41.79 20.19
CA MET A 457 -10.40 40.49 19.67
C MET A 457 -10.51 39.43 20.78
N LYS A 458 -9.56 39.40 21.74
CA LYS A 458 -9.63 38.48 22.88
C LYS A 458 -10.85 38.74 23.78
N LYS A 459 -11.24 40.00 23.97
CA LYS A 459 -12.46 40.33 24.73
C LYS A 459 -13.72 39.86 24.02
N GLU A 460 -13.77 40.00 22.70
CA GLU A 460 -14.91 39.52 21.90
C GLU A 460 -15.01 38.00 21.96
N LEU A 461 -13.90 37.29 21.77
CA LEU A 461 -13.83 35.84 21.84
C LEU A 461 -14.22 35.30 23.23
N GLN A 462 -13.79 35.99 24.29
CA GLN A 462 -14.18 35.64 25.66
C GLN A 462 -15.70 35.80 25.85
N GLY A 463 -16.29 36.88 25.34
CA GLY A 463 -17.75 37.06 25.38
C GLY A 463 -18.51 35.99 24.59
N GLU A 464 -17.99 35.52 23.45
CA GLU A 464 -18.58 34.40 22.72
C GLU A 464 -18.48 33.07 23.49
N LEU A 465 -17.36 32.83 24.16
CA LEU A 465 -17.16 31.63 24.97
C LEU A 465 -18.14 31.57 26.13
N GLU A 466 -18.34 32.70 26.83
CA GLU A 466 -19.32 32.82 27.92
C GLU A 466 -20.75 32.52 27.41
N ARG A 467 -21.16 33.08 26.27
CA ARG A 467 -22.47 32.78 25.65
C ARG A 467 -22.63 31.31 25.25
N LYS A 468 -21.56 30.67 24.77
CA LYS A 468 -21.59 29.23 24.44
C LYS A 468 -21.72 28.37 25.69
N ASN A 469 -21.07 28.79 26.78
CA ASN A 469 -21.15 28.07 28.05
C ASN A 469 -22.56 28.14 28.65
N GLU A 470 -23.20 29.31 28.62
CA GLU A 470 -24.61 29.48 29.01
C GLU A 470 -25.55 28.58 28.19
N ARG A 471 -25.32 28.44 26.87
CA ARG A 471 -26.10 27.52 26.02
C ARG A 471 -25.87 26.05 26.39
N LEU A 472 -24.64 25.68 26.73
CA LEU A 472 -24.32 24.32 27.17
C LEU A 472 -25.01 23.98 28.50
N GLU A 473 -25.01 24.89 29.45
CA GLU A 473 -25.70 24.72 30.73
C GLU A 473 -27.23 24.59 30.52
N SER A 474 -27.81 25.41 29.64
CA SER A 474 -29.22 25.30 29.26
C SER A 474 -29.56 23.98 28.58
N ASN A 475 -28.73 23.51 27.64
CA ASN A 475 -28.92 22.22 26.98
C ASN A 475 -28.76 21.05 27.96
N SER A 476 -27.83 21.15 28.91
CA SER A 476 -27.64 20.12 29.95
C SER A 476 -28.89 19.98 30.82
N ALA A 477 -29.53 21.09 31.18
CA ALA A 477 -30.79 21.05 31.93
C ALA A 477 -31.92 20.37 31.14
N GLN A 478 -32.05 20.67 29.84
CA GLN A 478 -33.04 20.01 28.96
C GLN A 478 -32.80 18.50 28.83
N ILE A 479 -31.53 18.06 28.79
CA ILE A 479 -31.20 16.63 28.72
C ILE A 479 -31.64 15.89 29.99
N GLU A 480 -31.48 16.49 31.17
CA GLU A 480 -31.93 15.87 32.42
C GLU A 480 -33.47 15.78 32.49
N GLU A 481 -34.20 16.79 32.01
CA GLU A 481 -35.66 16.74 31.90
C GLU A 481 -36.13 15.60 30.99
N LEU A 482 -35.48 15.43 29.82
CA LEU A 482 -35.77 14.33 28.90
C LEU A 482 -35.45 12.95 29.50
N LYS A 483 -34.41 12.84 30.33
CA LYS A 483 -34.08 11.60 31.04
C LYS A 483 -35.16 11.23 32.06
N GLU A 484 -35.68 12.20 32.79
CA GLU A 484 -36.79 11.97 33.72
C GLU A 484 -38.05 11.53 32.99
N GLU A 485 -38.38 12.17 31.86
CA GLU A 485 -39.54 11.78 31.04
C GLU A 485 -39.39 10.36 30.49
N ASN A 486 -38.20 10.00 29.99
CA ASN A 486 -37.91 8.64 29.51
C ASN A 486 -38.06 7.60 30.64
N CYS A 487 -37.65 7.93 31.87
CA CYS A 487 -37.85 7.09 33.04
C CYS A 487 -39.34 6.86 33.33
N ARG A 488 -40.17 7.92 33.27
CA ARG A 488 -41.64 7.81 33.42
C ARG A 488 -42.26 6.92 32.35
N LEU A 489 -41.87 7.09 31.09
CA LEU A 489 -42.35 6.28 29.97
C LEU A 489 -41.98 4.79 30.12
N LYS A 490 -40.73 4.49 30.52
CA LYS A 490 -40.29 3.12 30.77
C LYS A 490 -41.09 2.43 31.87
N ASN A 491 -41.41 3.17 32.95
CA ASN A 491 -42.27 2.65 34.02
C ASN A 491 -43.69 2.38 33.52
N GLY A 492 -44.27 3.30 32.74
CA GLY A 492 -45.59 3.10 32.12
C GLY A 492 -45.64 1.87 31.19
N ILE A 493 -44.62 1.68 30.36
CA ILE A 493 -44.49 0.47 29.50
C ILE A 493 -44.43 -0.81 30.34
N LYS A 494 -43.72 -0.78 31.47
CA LYS A 494 -43.61 -1.92 32.39
C LYS A 494 -44.97 -2.26 33.02
N GLU A 495 -45.73 -1.25 33.44
CA GLU A 495 -47.08 -1.43 33.99
C GLU A 495 -48.04 -2.02 32.94
N VAL A 496 -48.04 -1.49 31.72
CA VAL A 496 -48.85 -2.04 30.61
C VAL A 496 -48.49 -3.49 30.30
N LYS A 497 -47.19 -3.82 30.23
CA LYS A 497 -46.73 -5.21 30.02
C LYS A 497 -47.21 -6.14 31.13
N ASN A 498 -47.23 -5.69 32.38
CA ASN A 498 -47.73 -6.48 33.51
C ASN A 498 -49.26 -6.68 33.43
N ALA A 499 -50.01 -5.65 33.03
CA ALA A 499 -51.46 -5.75 32.83
C ALA A 499 -51.82 -6.74 31.71
N ILE A 500 -51.09 -6.71 30.58
CA ILE A 500 -51.30 -7.63 29.46
C ILE A 500 -51.06 -9.09 29.89
N LYS A 501 -50.03 -9.36 30.71
CA LYS A 501 -49.76 -10.70 31.24
C LYS A 501 -50.86 -11.25 32.15
N GLY A 502 -51.70 -10.39 32.72
CA GLY A 502 -52.79 -10.77 33.63
C GLY A 502 -54.12 -11.07 32.93
N LEU A 503 -54.21 -10.89 31.61
CA LEU A 503 -55.42 -11.22 30.86
C LEU A 503 -55.50 -12.75 30.66
N PRO A 504 -56.63 -13.40 30.99
CA PRO A 504 -56.80 -14.83 30.72
C PRO A 504 -56.78 -15.06 29.20
N MET A 505 -55.97 -16.03 28.77
CA MET A 505 -55.89 -16.47 27.37
C MET A 505 -57.20 -17.05 26.87
#